data_AF-A0A167PPV3-F1
#
_entry.id   AF-A0A167PPV3-F1
#
_cell.length_a   1.000
_cell.length_b   1.000
_cell.length_c   1.000
_cell.angle_alpha   90.00
_cell.angle_beta   90.00
_cell.angle_gamma   90.00
#
_symmetry.space_group_name_H-M   'P 1'
#
loop_
_entity.id
_entity.type
_entity.pdbx_description
1 polymer ?
#
loop_
_entity_poly.entity_id
_entity_poly.type
_entity_poly.pdbx_seq_one_letter_code
_entity_poly.pdbx_strand_id
1 'polypeptide(L)'
;MAQPPKIPSSPNQISSTAPIDPIDEFLVNFTENYKRNLPPSKAPKTSDSLTQSQDQNPDGLFTSIKRSPDIIPDSPLCFCKLPASKTDTPAFGIIFECHHFDFEQRLPKHKNGRYVCAFHVHERPWNKFRKQLKNTGSIDSYDFELDVCPVFNYTSCVILETFNRYLKRPCFPIKCFCELDAVVKRVDKDGKKKLALTCPNFFIDGARPKCSWYLYAEQVAYESPGYSIHTIRVKEPTTECPHQ
;
A
#
# COMPACT_ATOMS: atom_id res chain seq x y z
N MET A 1 31.61 61.36 46.08
CA MET A 1 31.68 59.94 45.65
C MET A 1 30.25 59.43 45.54
N ALA A 2 29.72 59.33 44.32
CA ALA A 2 28.33 58.96 44.06
C ALA A 2 28.28 57.52 43.50
N GLN A 3 27.41 56.68 44.05
CA GLN A 3 27.18 55.31 43.58
C GLN A 3 26.30 55.31 42.31
N PRO A 4 26.53 54.40 41.35
CA PRO A 4 25.65 54.24 40.20
C PRO A 4 24.43 53.35 40.52
N PRO A 5 23.31 53.48 39.79
CA PRO A 5 22.07 52.78 40.07
C PRO A 5 22.10 51.32 39.59
N LYS A 6 21.46 50.43 40.37
CA LYS A 6 21.25 49.01 40.05
C LYS A 6 20.11 48.85 39.04
N ILE A 7 20.37 48.08 37.98
CA ILE A 7 19.35 47.60 37.03
C ILE A 7 18.87 46.21 37.49
N PRO A 8 17.56 45.93 37.58
CA PRO A 8 17.05 44.60 37.85
C PRO A 8 16.91 43.79 36.56
N SER A 9 17.47 42.57 36.56
CA SER A 9 17.34 41.57 35.51
C SER A 9 16.25 40.54 35.86
N SER A 10 15.24 40.41 35.01
CA SER A 10 14.29 39.28 35.01
C SER A 10 14.41 38.50 33.70
N PRO A 11 14.52 37.16 33.73
CA PRO A 11 14.38 36.33 32.55
C PRO A 11 12.96 35.80 32.42
N ASN A 12 12.26 36.17 31.34
CA ASN A 12 11.05 35.47 30.89
C ASN A 12 11.47 34.23 30.10
N GLN A 13 11.19 33.05 30.65
CA GLN A 13 11.23 31.80 29.89
C GLN A 13 9.96 31.70 29.03
N ILE A 14 10.11 31.79 27.72
CA ILE A 14 9.08 31.46 26.75
C ILE A 14 9.28 30.00 26.36
N SER A 15 8.41 29.12 26.85
CA SER A 15 8.30 27.74 26.39
C SER A 15 7.75 27.74 24.97
N SER A 16 8.62 27.46 24.00
CA SER A 16 8.26 27.28 22.59
C SER A 16 7.85 25.84 22.37
N THR A 17 6.55 25.56 22.47
CA THR A 17 5.95 24.42 21.78
C THR A 17 5.78 24.83 20.33
N ALA A 18 6.66 24.34 19.46
CA ALA A 18 6.53 24.53 18.02
C ALA A 18 5.16 24.01 17.55
N PRO A 19 4.44 24.75 16.69
CA PRO A 19 3.18 24.28 16.13
C PRO A 19 3.45 23.03 15.29
N ILE A 20 2.76 21.94 15.64
CA ILE A 20 2.73 20.71 14.85
C ILE A 20 2.04 21.04 13.53
N ASP A 21 2.64 20.65 12.41
CA ASP A 21 2.10 20.89 11.08
C ASP A 21 0.69 20.24 10.98
N PRO A 22 -0.34 20.94 10.46
CA PRO A 22 -1.71 20.41 10.36
C PRO A 22 -1.82 19.08 9.60
N ILE A 23 -0.82 18.77 8.76
CA ILE A 23 -0.71 17.54 7.98
C ILE A 23 -0.32 16.34 8.86
N ASP A 24 0.54 16.54 9.87
CA ASP A 24 0.96 15.47 10.78
C ASP A 24 -0.18 15.10 11.75
N GLU A 25 -0.99 16.06 12.17
CA GLU A 25 -2.18 15.80 13.01
C GLU A 25 -3.25 14.99 12.23
N PHE A 26 -3.42 15.25 10.94
CA PHE A 26 -4.34 14.48 10.09
C PHE A 26 -3.87 13.03 9.88
N LEU A 27 -2.57 12.80 9.64
CA LEU A 27 -2.02 11.45 9.48
C LEU A 27 -2.06 10.63 10.77
N VAL A 28 -1.79 11.25 11.92
CA VAL A 28 -1.93 10.60 13.23
C VAL A 28 -3.38 10.24 13.49
N ASN A 29 -4.32 11.17 13.27
CA ASN A 29 -5.75 10.92 13.44
C ASN A 29 -6.31 9.88 12.45
N PHE A 30 -5.82 9.84 11.20
CA PHE A 30 -6.20 8.84 10.22
C PHE A 30 -5.70 7.44 10.60
N THR A 31 -4.45 7.32 11.06
CA THR A 31 -3.87 6.05 11.50
C THR A 31 -4.58 5.52 12.74
N GLU A 32 -4.92 6.39 13.68
CA GLU A 32 -5.70 6.01 14.86
C GLU A 32 -7.17 5.67 14.53
N ASN A 33 -7.82 6.42 13.64
CA ASN A 33 -9.17 6.08 13.19
C ASN A 33 -9.21 4.78 12.39
N TYR A 34 -8.19 4.51 11.57
CA TYR A 34 -8.09 3.24 10.86
C TYR A 34 -7.94 2.07 11.85
N LYS A 35 -7.09 2.22 12.89
CA LYS A 35 -6.95 1.22 13.97
C LYS A 35 -8.23 1.05 14.79
N ARG A 36 -8.97 2.12 15.06
CA ARG A 36 -10.23 2.10 15.84
C ARG A 36 -11.43 1.56 15.06
N ASN A 37 -11.44 1.70 13.74
CA ASN A 37 -12.53 1.23 12.87
C ASN A 37 -12.25 -0.14 12.22
N LEU A 38 -11.13 -0.80 12.57
CA LEU A 38 -11.00 -2.23 12.35
C LEU A 38 -12.12 -2.92 13.15
N PRO A 39 -12.98 -3.74 12.50
CA PRO A 39 -14.00 -4.47 13.23
C PRO A 39 -13.32 -5.31 14.33
N PRO A 40 -13.84 -5.30 15.58
CA PRO A 40 -13.31 -6.17 16.61
C PRO A 40 -13.37 -7.60 16.08
N SER A 41 -12.22 -8.28 16.07
CA SER A 41 -12.11 -9.69 15.69
C SER A 41 -12.91 -10.53 16.68
N LYS A 42 -14.22 -10.60 16.46
CA LYS A 42 -15.11 -11.55 17.12
C LYS A 42 -14.76 -12.91 16.52
N ALA A 43 -14.07 -13.73 17.29
CA ALA A 43 -13.88 -15.14 16.97
C ALA A 43 -15.27 -15.80 16.79
N PRO A 44 -15.63 -16.29 15.59
CA PRO A 44 -16.84 -17.07 15.41
C PRO A 44 -16.51 -18.52 15.70
N LYS A 45 -17.32 -19.15 16.55
CA LYS A 45 -17.40 -20.60 16.64
C LYS A 45 -18.10 -21.10 15.37
N THR A 46 -17.41 -21.99 14.64
CA THR A 46 -17.95 -22.97 13.67
C THR A 46 -18.82 -22.46 12.53
N SER A 47 -18.21 -22.23 11.35
CA SER A 47 -18.45 -22.97 10.08
C SER A 47 -17.89 -22.16 8.90
N ASP A 48 -16.91 -22.74 8.20
CA ASP A 48 -16.39 -22.40 6.87
C ASP A 48 -16.21 -20.92 6.50
N SER A 49 -15.12 -20.32 7.02
CA SER A 49 -14.50 -19.14 6.41
C SER A 49 -13.08 -19.46 5.99
N LEU A 50 -12.84 -19.43 4.67
CA LEU A 50 -11.52 -19.38 4.06
C LEU A 50 -10.75 -18.18 4.60
N THR A 51 -10.06 -18.42 5.71
CA THR A 51 -9.12 -17.47 6.28
C THR A 51 -7.95 -17.43 5.31
N GLN A 52 -7.61 -16.24 4.78
CA GLN A 52 -6.39 -16.03 4.01
C GLN A 52 -5.21 -16.43 4.90
N SER A 53 -4.74 -17.68 4.75
CA SER A 53 -3.52 -18.15 5.41
C SER A 53 -2.33 -17.48 4.72
N GLN A 54 -2.05 -16.25 5.16
CA GLN A 54 -0.75 -15.67 4.97
C GLN A 54 0.23 -16.57 5.70
N ASP A 55 1.21 -17.11 4.97
CA ASP A 55 2.23 -17.99 5.52
C ASP A 55 2.97 -17.24 6.64
N GLN A 56 2.55 -17.51 7.88
CA GLN A 56 3.24 -17.05 9.08
C GLN A 56 4.48 -17.91 9.28
N ASN A 57 5.44 -17.81 8.36
CA ASN A 57 6.74 -18.42 8.59
C ASN A 57 7.56 -17.44 9.46
N PRO A 58 7.90 -17.80 10.72
CA PRO A 58 8.55 -16.90 11.68
C PRO A 58 10.04 -16.69 11.43
N ASP A 59 10.68 -17.41 10.51
CA ASP A 59 12.13 -17.34 10.24
C ASP A 59 12.55 -16.10 9.43
N GLY A 60 12.18 -14.93 9.96
CA GLY A 60 12.58 -13.61 9.49
C GLY A 60 14.07 -13.35 9.74
N LEU A 61 14.94 -14.11 9.07
CA LEU A 61 16.32 -13.69 8.92
C LEU A 61 16.32 -12.46 8.00
N PHE A 62 16.81 -11.34 8.52
CA PHE A 62 17.00 -10.07 7.81
C PHE A 62 17.74 -10.31 6.50
N THR A 63 17.02 -10.41 5.39
CA THR A 63 17.65 -10.35 4.08
C THR A 63 17.69 -8.89 3.67
N SER A 64 18.79 -8.22 4.02
CA SER A 64 19.16 -6.96 3.37
C SER A 64 19.15 -7.18 1.86
N ILE A 65 18.21 -6.54 1.17
CA ILE A 65 18.00 -6.74 -0.26
C ILE A 65 19.12 -6.04 -1.01
N LYS A 66 20.19 -6.75 -1.35
CA LYS A 66 21.24 -6.21 -2.23
C LYS A 66 20.70 -6.11 -3.65
N ARG A 67 20.17 -4.94 -4.01
CA ARG A 67 19.70 -4.62 -5.36
C ARG A 67 20.46 -3.43 -5.91
N SER A 68 20.66 -3.41 -7.24
CA SER A 68 21.28 -2.26 -7.88
C SER A 68 20.42 -1.00 -7.62
N PRO A 69 21.03 0.13 -7.24
CA PRO A 69 20.33 1.42 -7.07
C PRO A 69 19.57 1.86 -8.33
N ASP A 70 19.99 1.38 -9.51
CA ASP A 70 19.40 1.74 -10.82
C ASP A 70 17.99 1.16 -11.03
N ILE A 71 17.55 0.25 -10.16
CA ILE A 71 16.27 -0.45 -10.31
C ILE A 71 15.08 0.48 -10.04
N ILE A 72 15.28 1.61 -9.34
CA ILE A 72 14.18 2.50 -8.97
C ILE A 72 14.31 3.89 -9.65
N PRO A 73 13.65 4.09 -10.80
CA PRO A 73 13.69 5.36 -11.55
C PRO A 73 13.04 6.52 -10.78
N ASP A 74 13.36 7.76 -11.18
CA ASP A 74 12.77 8.97 -10.57
C ASP A 74 11.26 9.03 -10.75
N SER A 75 10.80 8.74 -11.96
CA SER A 75 9.40 8.45 -12.23
C SER A 75 9.18 6.94 -12.20
N PRO A 76 8.31 6.41 -11.32
CA PRO A 76 8.06 4.98 -11.27
C PRO A 76 7.48 4.46 -12.59
N LEU A 77 7.98 3.31 -13.04
CA LEU A 77 7.36 2.54 -14.12
C LEU A 77 6.39 1.53 -13.50
N CYS A 78 5.16 1.47 -14.01
CA CYS A 78 4.21 0.46 -13.59
C CYS A 78 4.61 -0.93 -14.11
N PHE A 79 3.92 -2.00 -13.69
CA PHE A 79 4.30 -3.36 -14.12
C PHE A 79 4.17 -3.59 -15.63
N CYS A 80 3.38 -2.77 -16.33
CA CYS A 80 3.32 -2.71 -17.80
C CYS A 80 4.57 -2.11 -18.45
N LYS A 81 5.56 -1.66 -17.66
CA LYS A 81 6.80 -0.98 -18.12
C LYS A 81 6.56 0.38 -18.75
N LEU A 82 5.43 1.01 -18.43
CA LEU A 82 5.08 2.37 -18.83
C LEU A 82 5.17 3.32 -17.63
N PRO A 83 5.44 4.62 -17.83
CA PRO A 83 5.38 5.61 -16.77
C PRO A 83 4.04 5.56 -16.04
N ALA A 84 4.10 5.43 -14.72
CA ALA A 84 2.92 5.37 -13.87
C ALA A 84 2.13 6.69 -13.94
N SER A 85 0.81 6.60 -13.92
CA SER A 85 -0.07 7.77 -13.89
C SER A 85 -0.04 8.40 -12.50
N LYS A 86 0.00 9.73 -12.46
CA LYS A 86 0.06 10.51 -11.22
C LYS A 86 -1.33 10.99 -10.85
N THR A 87 -1.73 10.80 -9.61
CA THR A 87 -3.02 11.29 -9.10
C THR A 87 -2.80 11.92 -7.73
N ASP A 88 -3.43 13.07 -7.49
CA ASP A 88 -3.41 13.72 -6.18
C ASP A 88 -4.63 13.26 -5.37
N THR A 89 -4.40 12.85 -4.13
CA THR A 89 -5.44 12.33 -3.24
C THR A 89 -5.38 13.06 -1.90
N PRO A 90 -6.54 13.43 -1.30
CA PRO A 90 -6.54 14.11 -0.01
C PRO A 90 -5.89 13.31 1.13
N ALA A 91 -5.98 11.97 1.10
CA ALA A 91 -5.49 11.12 2.18
C ALA A 91 -4.00 10.79 2.11
N PHE A 92 -3.47 10.59 0.89
CA PHE A 92 -2.10 10.12 0.69
C PHE A 92 -1.22 11.11 -0.09
N GLY A 93 -1.77 12.28 -0.42
CA GLY A 93 -1.17 13.21 -1.38
C GLY A 93 -1.03 12.52 -2.74
N ILE A 94 0.14 12.69 -3.34
CA ILE A 94 0.45 12.11 -4.64
C ILE A 94 0.60 10.59 -4.55
N ILE A 95 -0.16 9.91 -5.40
CA ILE A 95 -0.03 8.48 -5.68
C ILE A 95 0.36 8.27 -7.15
N PHE A 96 1.02 7.14 -7.41
CA PHE A 96 1.33 6.66 -8.74
C PHE A 96 0.65 5.30 -8.96
N GLU A 97 -0.16 5.22 -10.01
CA GLU A 97 -0.94 4.04 -10.38
C GLU A 97 -0.55 3.54 -11.78
N CYS A 98 -1.17 2.45 -12.26
CA CYS A 98 -0.95 1.97 -13.62
C CYS A 98 -1.16 3.09 -14.66
N HIS A 99 -0.35 3.10 -15.72
CA HIS A 99 -0.49 4.08 -16.81
C HIS A 99 -1.91 4.11 -17.41
N HIS A 100 -2.53 2.94 -17.56
CA HIS A 100 -3.87 2.78 -18.10
C HIS A 100 -4.99 3.09 -17.08
N PHE A 101 -4.64 3.59 -15.89
CA PHE A 101 -5.58 3.95 -14.85
C PHE A 101 -6.24 5.33 -15.07
N ASP A 102 -5.97 5.98 -16.21
CA ASP A 102 -6.44 7.34 -16.48
C ASP A 102 -7.98 7.47 -16.38
N PHE A 103 -8.41 8.10 -15.29
CA PHE A 103 -9.82 8.32 -14.98
C PHE A 103 -10.41 9.48 -15.81
N GLU A 104 -9.61 10.49 -16.12
CA GLU A 104 -10.05 11.72 -16.77
C GLU A 104 -10.15 11.56 -18.30
N GLN A 105 -9.33 10.69 -18.89
CA GLN A 105 -9.35 10.41 -20.34
C GLN A 105 -10.42 9.39 -20.78
N ARG A 106 -11.57 9.30 -20.08
CA ARG A 106 -12.77 8.62 -20.62
C ARG A 106 -13.42 9.40 -21.75
N LEU A 107 -12.63 9.85 -22.73
CA LEU A 107 -13.12 10.02 -24.08
C LEU A 107 -13.57 8.65 -24.58
N PRO A 108 -14.74 8.55 -25.23
CA PRO A 108 -15.37 7.28 -25.53
C PRO A 108 -14.67 6.62 -26.73
N LYS A 109 -13.46 6.05 -26.62
CA LYS A 109 -12.88 5.27 -27.75
C LYS A 109 -11.61 4.43 -27.60
N HIS A 110 -10.95 4.27 -26.46
CA HIS A 110 -9.86 3.29 -26.42
C HIS A 110 -10.38 1.87 -26.13
N LYS A 111 -10.70 1.13 -27.21
CA LYS A 111 -11.03 -0.31 -27.17
C LYS A 111 -9.98 -1.19 -26.47
N ASN A 112 -8.77 -0.65 -26.21
CA ASN A 112 -7.62 -1.36 -25.65
C ASN A 112 -7.34 -1.04 -24.16
N GLY A 113 -8.08 -0.13 -23.52
CA GLY A 113 -7.84 0.31 -22.13
C GLY A 113 -8.56 -0.50 -21.05
N ARG A 114 -8.97 -1.74 -21.33
CA ARG A 114 -9.81 -2.53 -20.40
C ARG A 114 -9.05 -3.03 -19.18
N TYR A 115 -7.73 -3.16 -19.29
CA TYR A 115 -6.93 -3.81 -18.26
C TYR A 115 -5.82 -2.91 -17.71
N VAL A 116 -5.61 -3.02 -16.41
CA VAL A 116 -4.56 -2.34 -15.64
C VAL A 116 -3.75 -3.37 -14.87
N CYS A 117 -2.49 -3.08 -14.56
CA CYS A 117 -1.73 -3.84 -13.58
C CYS A 117 -2.00 -3.31 -12.16
N ALA A 118 -1.78 -4.12 -11.13
CA ALA A 118 -1.93 -3.71 -9.72
C ALA A 118 -0.76 -2.85 -9.19
N PHE A 119 -0.17 -2.01 -10.03
CA PHE A 119 0.87 -1.08 -9.59
C PHE A 119 0.24 0.08 -8.83
N HIS A 120 0.69 0.29 -7.59
CA HIS A 120 0.23 1.38 -6.72
C HIS A 120 1.34 1.78 -5.76
N VAL A 121 1.83 3.01 -5.84
CA VAL A 121 2.79 3.56 -4.86
C VAL A 121 2.45 4.97 -4.42
N HIS A 122 2.85 5.32 -3.20
CA HIS A 122 2.70 6.67 -2.65
C HIS A 122 4.02 7.43 -2.82
N GLU A 123 3.99 8.68 -3.30
CA GLU A 123 5.19 9.43 -3.68
C GLU A 123 6.17 9.60 -2.51
N ARG A 124 5.68 9.97 -1.33
CA ARG A 124 6.52 10.22 -0.14
C ARG A 124 7.24 8.95 0.34
N PRO A 125 6.56 7.83 0.65
CA PRO A 125 7.23 6.56 0.98
C PRO A 125 8.14 6.04 -0.13
N TRP A 126 7.72 6.17 -1.40
CA TRP A 126 8.53 5.75 -2.54
C TRP A 126 9.87 6.51 -2.59
N ASN A 127 9.84 7.83 -2.46
CA ASN A 127 11.04 8.65 -2.44
C ASN A 127 11.94 8.35 -1.24
N LYS A 128 11.36 8.05 -0.07
CA LYS A 128 12.09 7.59 1.13
C LYS A 128 12.84 6.29 0.83
N PHE A 129 12.16 5.27 0.30
CA PHE A 129 12.77 3.98 -0.04
C PHE A 129 13.84 4.08 -1.11
N ARG A 130 13.65 4.96 -2.11
CA ARG A 130 14.68 5.24 -3.11
C ARG A 130 15.96 5.81 -2.51
N LYS A 131 15.82 6.81 -1.63
CA LYS A 131 16.97 7.39 -0.92
C LYS A 131 17.67 6.36 -0.04
N GLN A 132 16.90 5.55 0.71
CA GLN A 132 17.46 4.46 1.51
C GLN A 132 18.22 3.46 0.64
N LEU A 133 17.63 2.95 -0.43
CA LEU A 133 18.28 1.98 -1.32
C LEU A 133 19.56 2.56 -1.95
N LYS A 134 19.56 3.82 -2.37
CA LYS A 134 20.75 4.51 -2.88
C LYS A 134 21.86 4.64 -1.83
N ASN A 135 21.51 4.93 -0.58
CA ASN A 135 22.47 5.23 0.48
C ASN A 135 23.00 3.97 1.18
N THR A 136 22.13 2.99 1.47
CA THR A 136 22.45 1.82 2.29
C THR A 136 22.46 0.52 1.49
N GLY A 137 21.99 0.54 0.23
CA GLY A 137 21.79 -0.66 -0.56
C GLY A 137 20.65 -1.55 -0.06
N SER A 138 19.80 -1.09 0.88
CA SER A 138 18.66 -1.86 1.38
C SER A 138 17.51 -0.99 1.90
N ILE A 139 16.33 -1.60 2.05
CA ILE A 139 15.13 -0.98 2.62
C ILE A 139 14.71 -1.80 3.84
N ASP A 140 14.23 -1.12 4.89
CA ASP A 140 13.66 -1.78 6.05
C ASP A 140 12.31 -2.42 5.69
N SER A 141 12.24 -3.75 5.76
CA SER A 141 11.01 -4.50 5.47
C SER A 141 9.89 -4.28 6.51
N TYR A 142 10.22 -3.66 7.65
CA TYR A 142 9.31 -3.31 8.74
C TYR A 142 9.05 -1.80 8.84
N ASP A 143 9.35 -1.05 7.79
CA ASP A 143 8.99 0.37 7.74
C ASP A 143 7.47 0.52 7.85
N PHE A 144 6.99 1.37 8.77
CA PHE A 144 5.56 1.53 9.05
C PHE A 144 4.76 1.98 7.83
N GLU A 145 5.40 2.66 6.86
CA GLU A 145 4.77 3.07 5.59
C GLU A 145 4.24 1.86 4.80
N LEU A 146 4.84 0.67 4.98
CA LEU A 146 4.37 -0.58 4.40
C LEU A 146 3.14 -1.17 5.10
N ASP A 147 2.80 -0.72 6.32
CA ASP A 147 1.59 -1.17 7.02
C ASP A 147 0.38 -0.28 6.70
N VAL A 148 0.62 1.00 6.37
CA VAL A 148 -0.42 2.01 6.12
C VAL A 148 -1.31 1.63 4.92
N CYS A 149 -0.73 1.11 3.84
CA CYS A 149 -1.47 0.78 2.62
C CYS A 149 -1.12 -0.62 2.11
N PRO A 150 -2.03 -1.61 2.24
CA PRO A 150 -1.79 -2.98 1.78
C PRO A 150 -1.48 -3.12 0.29
N VAL A 151 -1.98 -2.19 -0.53
CA VAL A 151 -1.75 -2.16 -1.98
C VAL A 151 -0.35 -1.62 -2.29
N PHE A 152 0.08 -0.60 -1.54
CA PHE A 152 1.46 -0.12 -1.61
C PHE A 152 2.45 -1.19 -1.15
N ASN A 153 2.15 -1.89 -0.06
CA ASN A 153 2.97 -2.98 0.43
C ASN A 153 3.09 -4.13 -0.57
N TYR A 154 1.96 -4.52 -1.18
CA TYR A 154 1.93 -5.49 -2.27
C TYR A 154 2.88 -5.06 -3.40
N THR A 155 2.73 -3.83 -3.91
CA THR A 155 3.56 -3.30 -4.99
C THR A 155 5.04 -3.26 -4.62
N SER A 156 5.36 -2.76 -3.41
CA SER A 156 6.73 -2.68 -2.90
C SER A 156 7.37 -4.06 -2.77
N CYS A 157 6.65 -5.06 -2.27
CA CYS A 157 7.12 -6.42 -2.17
C CYS A 157 7.42 -7.04 -3.54
N VAL A 158 6.58 -6.77 -4.55
CA VAL A 158 6.80 -7.22 -5.93
C VAL A 158 8.04 -6.56 -6.52
N ILE A 159 8.13 -5.23 -6.45
CA ILE A 159 9.24 -4.47 -7.06
C ILE A 159 10.55 -4.83 -6.39
N LEU A 160 10.60 -4.89 -5.07
CA LEU A 160 11.83 -5.09 -4.31
C LEU A 160 12.17 -6.58 -4.14
N GLU A 161 11.32 -7.51 -4.60
CA GLU A 161 11.41 -8.95 -4.33
C GLU A 161 11.60 -9.23 -2.83
N THR A 162 10.79 -8.57 -2.01
CA THR A 162 10.81 -8.72 -0.55
C THR A 162 9.51 -9.29 -0.01
N PHE A 163 9.55 -9.67 1.26
CA PHE A 163 8.40 -10.16 1.98
C PHE A 163 8.47 -9.69 3.43
N ASN A 164 7.37 -9.15 3.93
CA ASN A 164 7.18 -8.76 5.33
C ASN A 164 5.90 -9.36 5.89
N ARG A 165 5.55 -9.04 7.14
CA ARG A 165 4.34 -9.54 7.81
C ARG A 165 3.11 -8.66 7.60
N TYR A 166 3.26 -7.46 7.05
CA TYR A 166 2.12 -6.57 6.81
C TYR A 166 1.19 -7.12 5.74
N LEU A 167 -0.07 -6.71 5.79
CA LEU A 167 -1.08 -7.12 4.83
C LEU A 167 -0.66 -6.71 3.41
N LYS A 168 -0.81 -7.63 2.45
CA LYS A 168 -0.55 -7.38 1.03
C LYS A 168 -1.82 -7.69 0.28
N ARG A 169 -2.32 -6.72 -0.47
CA ARG A 169 -3.54 -6.88 -1.25
C ARG A 169 -3.32 -6.30 -2.64
N PRO A 170 -3.62 -7.04 -3.73
CA PRO A 170 -3.68 -6.42 -5.05
C PRO A 170 -4.78 -5.35 -5.08
N CYS A 171 -4.70 -4.41 -6.03
CA CYS A 171 -5.69 -3.33 -6.16
C CYS A 171 -7.13 -3.86 -6.28
N PHE A 172 -7.31 -4.99 -6.98
CA PHE A 172 -8.61 -5.59 -7.25
C PHE A 172 -8.58 -7.09 -6.93
N PRO A 173 -9.69 -7.67 -6.46
CA PRO A 173 -9.82 -9.12 -6.37
C PRO A 173 -9.74 -9.70 -7.79
N ILE A 174 -9.09 -10.85 -7.93
CA ILE A 174 -9.07 -11.62 -9.17
C ILE A 174 -9.49 -13.04 -8.84
N LYS A 175 -10.33 -13.61 -9.70
CA LYS A 175 -10.81 -14.97 -9.56
C LYS A 175 -9.94 -15.94 -10.36
N CYS A 176 -9.74 -17.11 -9.80
CA CYS A 176 -9.16 -18.24 -10.53
C CYS A 176 -10.24 -18.95 -11.38
N PHE A 177 -9.86 -19.98 -12.15
CA PHE A 177 -10.79 -20.78 -12.96
C PHE A 177 -11.86 -21.52 -12.16
N CYS A 178 -11.73 -21.60 -10.84
CA CYS A 178 -12.74 -22.18 -9.95
C CYS A 178 -13.70 -21.12 -9.37
N GLU A 179 -13.66 -19.89 -9.87
CA GLU A 179 -14.45 -18.75 -9.37
C GLU A 179 -14.15 -18.35 -7.90
N LEU A 180 -13.04 -18.86 -7.35
CA LEU A 180 -12.54 -18.49 -6.03
C LEU A 180 -11.55 -17.33 -6.14
N ASP A 181 -11.54 -16.46 -5.13
CA ASP A 181 -10.57 -15.39 -5.03
C ASP A 181 -9.15 -15.95 -4.96
N ALA A 182 -8.27 -15.45 -5.83
CA ALA A 182 -6.87 -15.78 -5.80
C ALA A 182 -6.22 -15.23 -4.53
N VAL A 183 -5.26 -16.00 -4.00
CA VAL A 183 -4.50 -15.65 -2.82
C VAL A 183 -3.08 -15.23 -3.21
N VAL A 184 -2.53 -14.25 -2.50
CA VAL A 184 -1.13 -13.84 -2.65
C VAL A 184 -0.25 -14.85 -1.91
N LYS A 185 0.68 -15.48 -2.63
CA LYS A 185 1.64 -16.45 -2.08
C LYS A 185 3.06 -16.05 -2.42
N ARG A 186 3.98 -16.43 -1.54
CA ARG A 186 5.42 -16.38 -1.80
C ARG A 186 5.80 -17.64 -2.56
N VAL A 187 6.59 -17.48 -3.61
CA VAL A 187 7.09 -18.58 -4.43
C VAL A 187 8.57 -18.41 -4.69
N ASP A 188 9.31 -19.52 -4.65
CA ASP A 188 10.72 -19.56 -5.00
C ASP A 188 10.86 -19.86 -6.49
N LYS A 189 11.55 -18.98 -7.22
CA LYS A 189 11.89 -19.15 -8.63
C LYS A 189 13.36 -18.85 -8.82
N ASP A 190 14.15 -19.84 -9.25
CA ASP A 190 15.59 -19.67 -9.52
C ASP A 190 16.36 -19.10 -8.31
N GLY A 191 15.99 -19.53 -7.09
CA GLY A 191 16.54 -19.03 -5.84
C GLY A 191 16.08 -17.62 -5.44
N LYS A 192 15.19 -16.98 -6.23
CA LYS A 192 14.59 -15.69 -5.92
C LYS A 192 13.18 -15.85 -5.39
N LYS A 193 12.90 -15.14 -4.31
CA LYS A 193 11.58 -15.11 -3.66
C LYS A 193 10.71 -14.07 -4.36
N LYS A 194 9.66 -14.54 -5.02
CA LYS A 194 8.69 -13.70 -5.74
C LYS A 194 7.31 -13.79 -5.11
N LEU A 195 6.48 -12.78 -5.37
CA LEU A 195 5.06 -12.85 -5.10
C LEU A 195 4.33 -13.37 -6.33
N ALA A 196 3.34 -14.23 -6.10
CA ALA A 196 2.43 -14.73 -7.11
C ALA A 196 1.00 -14.70 -6.58
N LEU A 197 0.04 -14.63 -7.50
CA LEU A 197 -1.35 -14.90 -7.23
C LEU A 197 -1.66 -16.32 -7.69
N THR A 198 -2.35 -17.07 -6.85
CA THR A 198 -2.66 -18.47 -7.10
C THR A 198 -4.05 -18.83 -6.60
N CYS A 199 -4.66 -19.86 -7.20
CA CYS A 199 -5.86 -20.44 -6.62
C CYS A 199 -5.58 -20.97 -5.20
N PRO A 200 -6.47 -20.81 -4.22
CA PRO A 200 -6.31 -21.41 -2.89
C PRO A 200 -6.14 -22.94 -2.94
N ASN A 201 -6.66 -23.61 -3.96
CA ASN A 201 -6.55 -25.05 -4.17
C ASN A 201 -5.28 -25.49 -4.92
N PHE A 202 -4.41 -24.57 -5.33
CA PHE A 202 -3.27 -24.89 -6.20
C PHE A 202 -2.33 -25.91 -5.58
N PHE A 203 -1.92 -25.69 -4.32
CA PHE A 203 -0.98 -26.54 -3.58
C PHE A 203 -1.65 -27.61 -2.72
N ILE A 204 -2.98 -27.76 -2.80
CA ILE A 204 -3.71 -28.78 -2.05
C ILE A 204 -3.78 -30.05 -2.92
N ASP A 205 -3.16 -31.13 -2.45
CA ASP A 205 -3.24 -32.43 -3.10
C ASP A 205 -4.64 -33.02 -2.95
N GLY A 206 -5.15 -33.60 -4.05
CA GLY A 206 -6.52 -34.15 -4.08
C GLY A 206 -7.64 -33.12 -4.03
N ALA A 207 -7.34 -31.81 -4.10
CA ALA A 207 -8.36 -30.76 -4.07
C ALA A 207 -9.42 -30.94 -5.17
N ARG A 208 -10.68 -30.67 -4.83
CA ARG A 208 -11.83 -30.71 -5.74
C ARG A 208 -12.63 -29.42 -5.60
N PRO A 209 -12.62 -28.51 -6.60
CA PRO A 209 -11.91 -28.62 -7.87
C PRO A 209 -10.38 -28.41 -7.73
N LYS A 210 -9.59 -29.14 -8.52
CA LYS A 210 -8.15 -28.84 -8.71
C LYS A 210 -8.03 -27.68 -9.68
N CYS A 211 -7.19 -26.71 -9.35
CA CYS A 211 -6.97 -25.52 -10.16
C CYS A 211 -5.48 -25.23 -10.30
N SER A 212 -5.00 -25.08 -11.53
CA SER A 212 -3.63 -24.71 -11.84
C SER A 212 -3.47 -23.21 -12.12
N TRP A 213 -4.48 -22.40 -11.82
CA TRP A 213 -4.40 -20.95 -12.03
C TRP A 213 -3.32 -20.34 -11.15
N TYR A 214 -2.36 -19.69 -11.79
CA TYR A 214 -1.16 -19.15 -11.19
C TYR A 214 -0.56 -18.08 -12.11
N LEU A 215 -0.21 -16.92 -11.55
CA LEU A 215 0.51 -15.86 -12.25
C LEU A 215 1.45 -15.14 -11.27
N TYR A 216 2.61 -14.69 -11.75
CA TYR A 216 3.43 -13.77 -10.96
C TYR A 216 2.67 -12.46 -10.76
N ALA A 217 2.85 -11.84 -9.59
CA ALA A 217 2.15 -10.65 -9.17
C ALA A 217 2.28 -9.49 -10.19
N GLU A 218 3.45 -9.32 -10.80
CA GLU A 218 3.72 -8.32 -11.84
C GLU A 218 3.05 -8.61 -13.19
N GLN A 219 2.55 -9.83 -13.42
CA GLN A 219 1.95 -10.25 -14.69
C GLN A 219 0.43 -10.23 -14.67
N VAL A 220 -0.19 -10.04 -13.51
CA VAL A 220 -1.65 -10.06 -13.40
C VAL A 220 -2.25 -8.79 -14.02
N ALA A 221 -3.17 -9.00 -14.95
CA ALA A 221 -4.02 -7.98 -15.53
C ALA A 221 -5.37 -7.97 -14.79
N TYR A 222 -5.82 -6.78 -14.41
CA TYR A 222 -7.09 -6.53 -13.74
C TYR A 222 -7.96 -5.68 -14.64
N GLU A 223 -9.28 -5.87 -14.59
CA GLU A 223 -10.17 -4.91 -15.23
C GLU A 223 -10.01 -3.53 -14.59
N SER A 224 -9.93 -2.50 -15.43
CA SER A 224 -9.80 -1.12 -14.95
C SER A 224 -11.02 -0.76 -14.11
N PRO A 225 -10.86 -0.42 -12.82
CA PRO A 225 -12.00 -0.05 -12.00
C PRO A 225 -12.61 1.23 -12.53
N GLY A 226 -13.92 1.29 -12.46
CA GLY A 226 -14.67 2.51 -12.76
C GLY A 226 -14.31 3.72 -11.88
N TYR A 227 -13.39 3.60 -10.92
CA TYR A 227 -13.18 4.51 -9.77
C TYR A 227 -11.71 4.48 -9.27
N SER A 228 -11.28 5.50 -8.52
CA SER A 228 -9.94 5.55 -7.91
C SER A 228 -9.82 4.62 -6.69
N ILE A 229 -8.66 3.97 -6.51
CA ILE A 229 -8.39 3.07 -5.38
C ILE A 229 -8.55 3.80 -4.04
N HIS A 230 -8.20 5.09 -3.99
CA HIS A 230 -8.30 5.94 -2.80
C HIS A 230 -9.47 6.92 -2.88
N THR A 231 -10.58 6.51 -3.49
CA THR A 231 -11.80 7.33 -3.41
C THR A 231 -12.31 7.31 -1.97
N ILE A 232 -12.06 8.39 -1.22
CA ILE A 232 -12.85 8.68 -0.03
C ILE A 232 -14.28 8.81 -0.55
N ARG A 233 -15.15 7.84 -0.23
CA ARG A 233 -16.58 8.06 -0.37
C ARG A 233 -16.89 9.23 0.55
N VAL A 234 -16.95 10.44 0.00
CA VAL A 234 -17.60 11.56 0.68
C VAL A 234 -18.99 11.00 0.97
N LYS A 235 -19.28 10.72 2.24
CA LYS A 235 -20.65 10.41 2.64
C LYS A 235 -21.46 11.59 2.13
N GLU A 236 -22.32 11.37 1.14
CA GLU A 236 -23.29 12.38 0.76
C GLU A 236 -23.97 12.83 2.05
N PRO A 237 -24.06 14.14 2.31
CA PRO A 237 -24.75 14.62 3.49
C PRO A 237 -26.14 14.02 3.43
N THR A 238 -26.46 13.18 4.43
CA THR A 238 -27.81 12.68 4.61
C THR A 238 -28.69 13.91 4.73
N THR A 239 -29.45 14.21 3.69
CA THR A 239 -30.56 15.15 3.77
C THR A 239 -31.53 14.56 4.78
N GLU A 240 -31.35 14.95 6.04
CA GLU A 240 -32.39 14.80 7.04
C GLU A 240 -33.60 15.55 6.50
N CYS A 241 -34.64 14.79 6.12
CA CYS A 241 -35.93 15.37 5.82
C CYS A 241 -36.36 16.18 7.05
N PRO A 242 -36.66 17.47 6.93
CA PRO A 242 -37.33 18.19 8.00
C PRO A 242 -38.71 17.56 8.16
N HIS A 243 -38.90 16.82 9.26
CA HIS A 243 -40.23 16.44 9.71
C HIS A 243 -41.01 17.74 9.99
N GLN A 244 -42.06 17.96 9.20
CA GLN A 244 -43.14 18.90 9.50
C GLN A 244 -44.11 18.27 10.49
#